data_AF-A0A7S2C8L6-F1
#
_entry.id   AF-A0A7S2C8L6-F1
#
_cell.length_a   1.000
_cell.length_b   1.000
_cell.length_c   1.000
_cell.angle_alpha   90.00
_cell.angle_beta   90.00
_cell.angle_gamma   90.00
#
_symmetry.space_group_name_H-M   'P 1'
#
loop_
_entity.id
_entity.type
_entity.pdbx_description
1 polymer ?
#
loop_
_entity_poly.entity_id
_entity_poly.type
_entity_poly.pdbx_seq_one_letter_code
_entity_poly.pdbx_strand_id
1 'polypeptide(L)'
;FVVRKAEVQMSGDNVLMPCVKMGVEAREQIIGENGLEDVRTTKPNHPLVKYAEMFTHNFDLIAERKSVVFHLRELAKASVLAKFLVESGVDLDESWFKMASGETEACCLEIPQLWNSRSQEQVRVQDGQVVNSAQSGHSLYGGVQFGLDKFQ
;
A
#
# COMPACT_ATOMS: atom_id res chain seq x y z
N PHE A 1 -1.29 1.27 -1.57
CA PHE A 1 -0.18 2.17 -1.95
C PHE A 1 0.93 1.37 -2.56
N VAL A 2 1.51 1.87 -3.65
CA VAL A 2 2.57 1.19 -4.40
C VAL A 2 3.71 2.15 -4.73
N VAL A 3 4.92 1.60 -4.87
CA VAL A 3 6.05 2.31 -5.49
C VAL A 3 6.05 1.94 -6.97
N ARG A 4 5.82 2.91 -7.86
CA ARG A 4 5.78 2.71 -9.32
C ARG A 4 7.15 2.83 -9.97
N LYS A 5 8.02 3.64 -9.38
CA LYS A 5 9.42 3.81 -9.77
C LYS A 5 10.23 4.10 -8.52
N ALA A 6 11.42 3.52 -8.43
CA ALA A 6 12.43 3.85 -7.45
C ALA A 6 13.79 3.86 -8.13
N GLU A 7 14.63 4.83 -7.80
CA GLU A 7 16.03 4.90 -8.21
C GLU A 7 16.81 5.75 -7.19
N VAL A 8 18.12 5.55 -7.13
CA VAL A 8 19.03 6.43 -6.39
C VAL A 8 19.89 7.19 -7.39
N GLN A 9 19.87 8.51 -7.32
CA GLN A 9 20.67 9.38 -8.17
C GLN A 9 21.83 9.96 -7.37
N MET A 10 22.95 10.26 -8.02
CA MET A 10 24.07 10.97 -7.39
C MET A 10 24.07 12.42 -7.90
N SER A 11 24.08 13.40 -6.99
CA SER A 11 24.23 14.81 -7.36
C SER A 11 25.67 15.11 -7.80
N GLY A 12 25.89 16.28 -8.42
CA GLY A 12 27.23 16.75 -8.76
C GLY A 12 28.17 16.92 -7.56
N ASP A 13 27.60 17.07 -6.36
CA ASP A 13 28.32 17.22 -5.10
C ASP A 13 28.42 15.90 -4.32
N ASN A 14 28.25 14.76 -4.99
CA ASN A 14 28.31 13.40 -4.43
C ASN A 14 27.27 13.11 -3.32
N VAL A 15 26.09 13.71 -3.42
CA VAL A 15 24.96 13.40 -2.53
C VAL A 15 24.07 12.34 -3.18
N LEU A 16 23.83 11.24 -2.46
CA LEU A 16 22.85 10.23 -2.86
C LEU A 16 21.42 10.77 -2.64
N MET A 17 20.62 10.77 -3.70
CA MET A 17 19.26 11.27 -3.71
C MET A 17 18.30 10.13 -4.09
N PRO A 18 17.55 9.56 -3.12
CA PRO A 18 16.52 8.59 -3.42
C PRO A 18 15.31 9.26 -4.09
N CYS A 19 14.95 8.78 -5.27
CA CYS A 19 13.84 9.26 -6.09
C CYS A 19 12.78 8.16 -6.19
N VAL A 20 11.59 8.42 -5.68
CA VAL A 20 10.45 7.48 -5.76
C VAL A 20 9.26 8.14 -6.42
N LYS A 21 8.55 7.36 -7.24
CA LYS A 21 7.20 7.71 -7.73
C LYS A 21 6.20 6.80 -7.05
N MET A 22 5.44 7.36 -6.12
CA MET A 22 4.38 6.64 -5.41
C MET A 22 3.09 6.61 -6.23
N GLY A 23 2.20 5.69 -5.88
CA GLY A 23 0.86 5.63 -6.43
C GLY A 23 -0.11 4.84 -5.56
N VAL A 24 -1.35 4.78 -6.04
CA VAL A 24 -2.41 3.96 -5.49
C VAL A 24 -2.95 3.10 -6.62
N GLU A 25 -3.21 1.83 -6.31
CA GLU A 25 -3.86 0.90 -7.21
C GLU A 25 -5.16 0.44 -6.55
N ALA A 26 -6.21 0.32 -7.36
CA ALA A 26 -7.43 -0.35 -6.96
C ALA A 26 -7.39 -1.79 -7.48
N ARG A 27 -7.61 -2.76 -6.60
CA ARG A 27 -7.68 -4.19 -6.93
C ARG A 27 -9.05 -4.75 -6.53
N GLU A 28 -9.73 -5.39 -7.47
CA GLU A 28 -10.88 -6.23 -7.16
C GLU A 28 -10.41 -7.47 -6.40
N GLN A 29 -11.23 -7.96 -5.47
CA GLN A 29 -10.98 -9.23 -4.79
C GLN A 29 -11.86 -10.32 -5.38
N ILE A 30 -11.28 -11.50 -5.57
CA ILE A 30 -11.97 -12.72 -6.00
C ILE A 30 -11.75 -13.81 -4.96
N ILE A 31 -12.65 -14.80 -4.94
CA ILE A 31 -12.47 -16.00 -4.12
C ILE A 31 -11.63 -16.98 -4.93
N GLY A 32 -10.36 -17.13 -4.54
CA GLY A 32 -9.44 -18.15 -5.05
C GLY A 32 -9.38 -19.39 -4.16
N GLU A 33 -8.48 -20.33 -4.49
CA GLU A 33 -8.34 -21.60 -3.77
C GLU A 33 -7.94 -21.43 -2.29
N ASN A 34 -7.24 -20.33 -1.96
CA ASN A 34 -6.75 -20.03 -0.62
C ASN A 34 -7.56 -18.92 0.09
N GLY A 35 -8.75 -18.57 -0.40
CA GLY A 35 -9.59 -17.50 0.15
C GLY A 35 -9.63 -16.26 -0.74
N LEU A 36 -9.77 -15.07 -0.14
CA LEU A 36 -9.84 -13.81 -0.90
C LEU A 36 -8.46 -13.44 -1.44
N GLU A 37 -8.39 -13.21 -2.75
CA GLU A 37 -7.17 -12.78 -3.45
C GLU A 37 -7.43 -11.56 -4.34
N ASP A 38 -6.43 -10.68 -4.44
CA ASP A 38 -6.49 -9.51 -5.31
C ASP A 38 -6.27 -9.92 -6.77
N VAL A 39 -7.13 -9.46 -7.67
CA VAL A 39 -6.87 -9.58 -9.11
C VAL A 39 -5.66 -8.75 -9.51
N ARG A 40 -4.90 -9.23 -10.50
CA ARG A 40 -3.74 -8.50 -11.03
C ARG A 40 -4.12 -7.16 -11.66
N THR A 41 -5.31 -7.06 -12.24
CA THR A 41 -5.76 -5.85 -12.93
C THR A 41 -7.27 -5.70 -12.78
N THR A 42 -7.68 -4.57 -12.22
CA THR A 42 -9.10 -4.20 -12.12
C THR A 42 -9.60 -3.65 -13.45
N LYS A 43 -10.89 -3.84 -13.74
CA LYS A 43 -11.52 -3.31 -14.95
C LYS A 43 -11.32 -1.78 -15.03
N PRO A 44 -10.88 -1.22 -16.17
CA PRO A 44 -10.61 0.22 -16.30
C PRO A 44 -11.83 1.11 -16.00
N ASN A 45 -13.04 0.62 -16.28
CA ASN A 45 -14.29 1.34 -16.03
C ASN A 45 -14.76 1.27 -14.56
N HIS A 46 -14.04 0.57 -13.68
CA HIS A 46 -14.40 0.46 -12.27
C HIS A 46 -14.21 1.81 -11.55
N PRO A 47 -15.18 2.31 -10.75
CA PRO A 47 -15.09 3.62 -10.10
C PRO A 47 -13.81 3.80 -9.26
N LEU A 48 -13.40 2.77 -8.52
CA LEU A 48 -12.18 2.81 -7.70
C LEU A 48 -10.89 2.98 -8.51
N VAL A 49 -10.86 2.53 -9.77
CA VAL A 49 -9.69 2.75 -10.64
C VAL A 49 -9.54 4.23 -10.94
N LYS A 50 -10.64 4.92 -11.28
CA LYS A 50 -10.62 6.39 -11.51
C LYS A 50 -10.16 7.15 -10.27
N TYR A 51 -10.62 6.75 -9.08
CA TYR A 51 -10.16 7.33 -7.81
C TYR A 51 -8.66 7.07 -7.59
N ALA A 52 -8.18 5.85 -7.82
CA ALA A 52 -6.77 5.49 -7.69
C ALA A 52 -5.88 6.26 -8.67
N GLU A 53 -6.33 6.47 -9.91
CA GLU A 53 -5.64 7.27 -10.93
C GLU A 53 -5.56 8.74 -10.51
N MET A 54 -6.68 9.34 -10.10
CA MET A 54 -6.72 10.72 -9.61
C MET A 54 -5.84 10.91 -8.37
N PHE A 55 -5.87 9.96 -7.42
CA PHE A 55 -5.01 10.00 -6.24
C PHE A 55 -3.54 9.93 -6.65
N THR A 56 -3.20 9.00 -7.56
CA THR A 56 -1.83 8.83 -8.07
C THR A 56 -1.34 10.09 -8.79
N HIS A 57 -2.18 10.71 -9.62
CA HIS A 57 -1.83 11.96 -10.30
C HIS A 57 -1.53 13.10 -9.32
N ASN A 58 -2.27 13.16 -8.23
CA ASN A 58 -2.12 14.20 -7.20
C ASN A 58 -1.26 13.76 -6.01
N PHE A 59 -0.53 12.64 -6.12
CA PHE A 59 0.07 12.00 -4.96
C PHE A 59 0.99 12.95 -4.19
N ASP A 60 1.88 13.66 -4.89
CA ASP A 60 2.84 14.55 -4.25
C ASP A 60 2.18 15.76 -3.58
N LEU A 61 1.15 16.33 -4.21
CA LEU A 61 0.35 17.40 -3.61
C LEU A 61 -0.41 16.91 -2.37
N ILE A 62 -0.92 15.67 -2.41
CA ILE A 62 -1.58 15.05 -1.26
C ILE A 62 -0.56 14.82 -0.14
N ALA A 63 0.64 14.30 -0.47
CA ALA A 63 1.73 14.10 0.48
C ALA A 63 2.10 15.41 1.18
N GLU A 64 2.27 16.51 0.45
CA GLU A 64 2.55 17.83 1.04
C GLU A 64 1.49 18.29 2.04
N ARG A 65 0.24 17.88 1.86
CA ARG A 65 -0.90 18.32 2.69
C ARG A 65 -1.32 17.31 3.76
N LYS A 66 -0.86 16.06 3.68
CA LYS A 66 -1.27 14.96 4.56
C LYS A 66 -0.03 14.25 5.10
N SER A 67 0.28 14.47 6.36
CA SER A 67 1.47 13.95 7.05
C SER A 67 1.64 12.43 6.91
N VAL A 68 0.56 11.65 7.05
CA VAL A 68 0.57 10.20 6.85
C VAL A 68 1.06 9.80 5.46
N VAL A 69 0.63 10.52 4.42
CA VAL A 69 1.03 10.23 3.03
C VAL A 69 2.45 10.74 2.76
N PHE A 70 2.84 11.88 3.37
CA PHE A 70 4.21 12.35 3.39
C PHE A 70 5.16 11.29 3.98
N HIS A 71 4.89 10.82 5.20
CA HIS A 71 5.72 9.84 5.89
C HIS A 71 5.79 8.52 5.11
N LEU A 72 4.70 8.11 4.47
CA LEU A 72 4.72 6.94 3.59
C LEU A 72 5.69 7.12 2.41
N ARG A 73 5.75 8.30 1.80
CA ARG A 73 6.69 8.61 0.71
C ARG A 73 8.13 8.65 1.21
N GLU A 74 8.37 9.29 2.35
CA GLU A 74 9.73 9.38 2.92
C GLU A 74 10.23 8.02 3.40
N LEU A 75 9.35 7.18 3.95
CA LEU A 75 9.67 5.79 4.29
C LEU A 75 10.06 4.98 3.04
N ALA A 76 9.34 5.16 1.93
CA ALA A 76 9.69 4.51 0.67
C ALA A 76 11.08 4.96 0.17
N LYS A 77 11.38 6.26 0.21
CA LYS A 77 12.72 6.79 -0.13
C LYS A 77 13.82 6.22 0.76
N ALA A 78 13.61 6.20 2.07
CA ALA A 78 14.56 5.66 3.03
C ALA A 78 14.82 4.17 2.77
N SER A 79 13.76 3.41 2.49
CA SER A 79 13.87 1.98 2.19
C SER A 79 14.63 1.71 0.89
N VAL A 80 14.41 2.53 -0.15
CA VAL A 80 15.15 2.44 -1.42
C VAL A 80 16.62 2.79 -1.24
N LEU A 81 16.93 3.83 -0.47
CA LEU A 81 18.32 4.19 -0.17
C LEU A 81 19.02 3.11 0.65
N ALA A 82 18.37 2.59 1.69
CA ALA A 82 18.91 1.50 2.51
C ALA A 82 19.20 0.26 1.65
N LYS A 83 18.26 -0.12 0.78
CA LYS A 83 18.45 -1.20 -0.18
C LYS A 83 19.68 -0.97 -1.07
N PHE A 84 19.77 0.21 -1.70
CA PHE A 84 20.88 0.57 -2.57
C PHE A 84 22.24 0.49 -1.88
N LEU A 85 22.35 1.00 -0.65
CA LEU A 85 23.61 0.97 0.11
C LEU A 85 24.05 -0.47 0.42
N VAL A 86 23.11 -1.32 0.82
CA VAL A 86 23.37 -2.74 1.10
C VAL A 86 23.77 -3.49 -0.17
N GLU A 87 23.05 -3.31 -1.28
CA GLU A 87 23.32 -4.02 -2.54
C GLU A 87 24.58 -3.52 -3.25
N SER A 88 24.94 -2.26 -3.07
CA SER A 88 26.18 -1.70 -3.62
C SER A 88 27.43 -2.14 -2.86
N GLY A 89 27.28 -2.90 -1.76
CA GLY A 89 28.40 -3.34 -0.92
C GLY A 89 29.10 -2.18 -0.23
N VAL A 90 28.40 -1.07 0.03
CA VAL A 90 28.96 0.05 0.79
C VAL A 90 29.25 -0.44 2.21
N ASP A 91 30.47 -0.22 2.67
CA ASP A 91 30.85 -0.57 4.04
C ASP A 91 30.13 0.38 5.02
N LEU A 92 29.10 -0.14 5.67
CA LEU A 92 28.29 0.57 6.64
C LEU A 92 28.69 0.14 8.05
N ASP A 93 28.86 1.12 8.94
CA ASP A 93 29.18 0.84 10.33
C ASP A 93 28.07 0.01 11.00
N GLU A 94 28.48 -0.97 11.80
CA GLU A 94 27.60 -1.91 12.50
C GLU A 94 26.52 -1.22 13.35
N SER A 95 26.78 0.00 13.83
CA SER A 95 25.79 0.80 14.58
C SER A 95 24.50 1.04 13.80
N TRP A 96 24.56 1.15 12.46
CA TRP A 96 23.39 1.34 11.61
C TRP A 96 22.41 0.17 11.71
N PHE A 97 22.92 -1.06 11.85
CA PHE A 97 22.10 -2.26 12.03
C PHE A 97 21.61 -2.42 13.48
N LYS A 98 22.34 -1.86 14.44
CA LYS A 98 22.00 -1.92 15.88
C LYS A 98 20.99 -0.85 16.31
N MET A 99 20.67 0.12 15.46
CA MET A 99 19.64 1.14 15.75
C MET A 99 18.23 0.54 15.97
N ALA A 100 17.95 -0.64 15.43
CA ALA A 100 16.65 -1.31 15.56
C ALA A 100 16.47 -2.08 16.89
N SER A 101 17.45 -2.03 17.81
CA SER A 101 17.50 -2.89 19.02
C SER A 101 16.52 -2.55 20.15
N GLY A 102 15.63 -1.58 19.94
CA GLY A 102 14.48 -1.37 20.81
C GLY A 102 13.27 -2.09 20.24
N GLU A 103 13.01 -3.33 20.66
CA GLU A 103 11.75 -4.04 20.43
C GLU A 103 10.62 -3.27 21.12
N THR A 104 10.13 -2.23 20.45
CA THR A 104 8.75 -1.81 20.66
C THR A 104 7.98 -2.67 19.68
N GLU A 105 7.32 -3.73 20.16
CA GLU A 105 6.32 -4.45 19.36
C GLU A 105 5.51 -3.40 18.62
N ALA A 106 5.46 -3.51 17.29
CA ALA A 106 4.72 -2.57 16.46
C ALA A 106 3.30 -2.49 17.02
N CYS A 107 2.98 -1.37 17.65
CA CYS A 107 1.69 -1.17 18.31
C CYS A 107 0.62 -1.39 17.23
N CYS A 108 -0.10 -2.50 17.36
CA CYS A 108 -1.13 -2.99 16.44
C CYS A 108 -0.66 -3.22 14.98
N LEU A 109 -0.17 -4.43 14.68
CA LEU A 109 -0.15 -4.99 13.31
C LEU A 109 -1.55 -5.34 12.78
N GLU A 110 -2.60 -5.13 13.57
CA GLU A 110 -3.97 -5.22 13.09
C GLU A 110 -4.17 -4.17 12.00
N ILE A 111 -4.38 -4.63 10.76
CA ILE A 111 -4.78 -3.77 9.65
C ILE A 111 -6.05 -3.05 10.10
N PRO A 112 -6.06 -1.71 10.22
CA PRO A 112 -7.26 -0.98 10.59
C PRO A 112 -8.35 -1.31 9.57
N GLN A 113 -9.28 -2.18 9.96
CA GLN A 113 -10.45 -2.44 9.16
C GLN A 113 -11.29 -1.18 9.23
N LEU A 114 -11.58 -0.58 8.08
CA LEU A 114 -12.48 0.57 8.01
C LEU A 114 -13.77 0.21 8.75
N TRP A 115 -14.12 1.00 9.77
CA TRP A 115 -15.38 0.88 10.54
C TRP A 115 -16.63 0.90 9.62
N ASN A 116 -16.46 1.32 8.36
CA ASN A 116 -17.51 1.39 7.35
C ASN A 116 -17.79 0.03 6.67
N SER A 117 -17.76 -1.09 7.41
CA SER A 117 -18.40 -2.32 6.92
C SER A 117 -19.90 -2.04 6.78
N ARG A 118 -20.33 -1.77 5.55
CA ARG A 118 -21.75 -1.70 5.21
C ARG A 118 -22.15 -3.10 4.77
N SER A 119 -22.65 -3.89 5.72
CA SER A 119 -23.41 -5.08 5.38
C SER A 119 -24.76 -4.63 4.83
N GLN A 120 -25.02 -4.93 3.55
CA GLN A 120 -26.38 -4.92 3.03
C GLN A 120 -26.87 -6.37 3.04
N GLU A 121 -27.77 -6.66 3.96
CA GLU A 121 -28.48 -7.93 3.96
C GLU A 121 -29.71 -7.79 3.08
N GLN A 122 -29.69 -8.46 1.93
CA GLN A 122 -30.87 -8.55 1.08
C GLN A 122 -31.76 -9.68 1.60
N VAL A 123 -32.67 -9.35 2.50
CA VAL A 123 -33.68 -10.29 3.03
C VAL A 123 -34.73 -10.53 1.94
N ARG A 124 -34.74 -11.74 1.35
CA ARG A 124 -35.88 -12.20 0.54
C ARG A 124 -36.87 -12.91 1.45
N VAL A 125 -38.12 -12.47 1.43
CA VAL A 125 -39.23 -13.12 2.15
C VAL A 125 -40.10 -13.83 1.13
N GLN A 126 -40.34 -15.13 1.33
CA GLN A 126 -41.24 -15.96 0.53
C GLN A 126 -42.17 -16.70 1.49
N ASP A 127 -43.49 -16.59 1.28
CA ASP A 127 -44.53 -17.24 2.11
C ASP A 127 -44.43 -16.95 3.63
N GLY A 128 -44.02 -15.72 3.98
CA GLY A 128 -43.85 -15.30 5.38
C GLY A 128 -42.61 -15.88 6.07
N GLN A 129 -41.75 -16.59 5.34
CA GLN A 129 -40.45 -17.07 5.82
C GLN A 129 -39.32 -16.32 5.12
N VAL A 130 -38.23 -16.05 5.85
CA VAL A 130 -37.01 -15.46 5.29
C VAL A 130 -36.27 -16.56 4.54
N VAL A 131 -36.14 -16.43 3.22
CA VAL A 131 -35.49 -17.43 2.35
C VAL A 131 -34.24 -16.81 1.74
N ASN A 132 -33.07 -17.28 2.19
CA ASN A 132 -31.73 -16.82 1.80
C ASN A 132 -31.41 -15.34 2.09
N SER A 133 -30.66 -15.11 3.17
CA SER A 133 -29.88 -13.88 3.38
C SER A 133 -28.56 -14.00 2.61
N ALA A 134 -28.54 -13.60 1.34
CA ALA A 134 -27.26 -13.38 0.67
C ALA A 134 -26.61 -12.13 1.28
N GLN A 135 -25.58 -12.33 2.12
CA GLN A 135 -24.79 -11.23 2.64
C GLN A 135 -23.98 -10.63 1.49
N SER A 136 -24.40 -9.46 1.01
CA SER A 136 -23.61 -8.64 0.09
C SER A 136 -22.93 -7.56 0.92
N GLY A 137 -21.74 -7.88 1.44
CA GLY A 137 -20.88 -6.92 2.11
C GLY A 137 -19.86 -6.37 1.12
N HIS A 138 -19.89 -5.07 0.85
CA HIS A 138 -18.80 -4.41 0.15
C HIS A 138 -17.74 -3.99 1.17
N SER A 139 -16.63 -4.71 1.21
CA SER A 139 -15.48 -4.39 2.06
C SER A 139 -14.36 -3.77 1.23
N LEU A 140 -13.74 -2.72 1.74
CA LEU A 140 -12.57 -2.08 1.14
C LEU A 140 -11.36 -2.38 2.02
N TYR A 141 -10.37 -3.06 1.44
CA TYR A 141 -9.12 -3.36 2.11
C TYR A 141 -8.01 -2.45 1.59
N GLY A 142 -7.20 -1.93 2.52
CA GLY A 142 -6.06 -1.08 2.21
C GLY A 142 -4.76 -1.79 2.56
N GLY A 143 -3.69 -1.46 1.85
CA GLY A 143 -2.37 -2.01 2.10
C GLY A 143 -1.25 -1.17 1.48
N VAL A 144 -0.02 -1.47 1.88
CA VAL A 144 1.19 -0.87 1.33
C VAL A 144 2.05 -1.99 0.74
N GLN A 145 2.38 -1.86 -0.54
CA GLN A 145 3.29 -2.78 -1.22
C GLN A 145 4.43 -1.97 -1.84
N PHE A 146 5.58 -1.89 -1.17
CA PHE A 146 6.73 -1.19 -1.73
C PHE A 146 7.40 -1.95 -2.86
N GLY A 147 7.30 -3.29 -2.89
CA GLY A 147 7.86 -4.09 -3.98
C GLY A 147 9.36 -3.84 -4.18
N LEU A 148 10.09 -3.63 -3.08
CA LEU A 148 11.51 -3.28 -3.13
C LEU A 148 12.33 -4.36 -3.84
N ASP A 149 11.90 -5.61 -3.79
CA ASP A 149 12.41 -6.75 -4.55
C ASP A 149 12.48 -6.51 -6.08
N LYS A 150 11.64 -5.61 -6.61
CA LYS A 150 11.53 -5.36 -8.06
C LYS A 150 12.53 -4.34 -8.60
N PHE A 151 13.21 -3.61 -7.74
CA PHE A 151 14.16 -2.56 -8.11
C PHE A 151 15.59 -3.10 -7.95
N GLN A 152 16.45 -2.90 -8.95
CA GLN A 152 17.89 -3.21 -8.91
C GLN A 152 18.69 -1.92 -8.91
#